data_AF-A0A1R3IQZ2-F1
#
_entry.id   AF-A0A1R3IQZ2-F1
#
_cell.length_a   1.000
_cell.length_b   1.000
_cell.length_c   1.000
_cell.angle_alpha   90.00
_cell.angle_beta   90.00
_cell.angle_gamma   90.00
#
_symmetry.space_group_name_H-M   'P 1'
#
loop_
_entity.id
_entity.type
_entity.pdbx_description
1 polymer ?
#
loop_
_entity_poly.entity_id
_entity_poly.type
_entity_poly.pdbx_seq_one_letter_code
_entity_poly.pdbx_strand_id
1 'polypeptide(L)'
;MPPKFQISTPMNTEGSNSSSSLDMTKLTSSLEATEPVKALLHQGSASDSLTGVKRPCLVGQGSSQSPHEVEISENSSSSLVGQTKPPKWSRSLDSEMDPKKLKRVLANRASAHKSRLKKLEYVEKLEREVLVQQAKISALAPEVAFKRAQRNMLQQENDEMRRKMEILEKKKADKDAEFTKLKHERDVLALTRALQEEGL
;
A
#
# COMPACT_ATOMS: atom_id res chain seq x y z
N MET A 1 65.60 17.26 44.02
CA MET A 1 66.02 16.22 43.06
C MET A 1 65.00 16.15 41.92
N PRO A 2 65.45 15.86 40.69
CA PRO A 2 64.87 16.36 39.42
C PRO A 2 63.70 15.52 38.87
N PRO A 3 62.98 16.01 37.85
CA PRO A 3 61.97 15.25 37.12
C PRO A 3 62.63 14.15 36.28
N LYS A 4 62.08 12.93 36.33
CA LYS A 4 62.50 11.83 35.43
C LYS A 4 61.70 11.88 34.14
N PHE A 5 62.39 12.24 33.07
CA PHE A 5 62.03 11.93 31.69
C PHE A 5 62.06 10.41 31.46
N GLN A 6 61.07 9.89 30.75
CA GLN A 6 61.27 8.71 29.89
C GLN A 6 60.64 8.97 28.52
N ILE A 7 61.31 8.41 27.53
CA ILE A 7 61.35 8.76 26.12
C ILE A 7 60.41 7.84 25.30
N SER A 8 59.93 8.38 24.19
CA SER A 8 59.26 7.86 22.96
C SER A 8 59.54 6.39 22.57
N THR A 9 58.79 5.60 21.75
CA THR A 9 57.83 5.72 20.61
C THR A 9 57.45 4.25 20.20
N PRO A 10 56.75 3.88 19.10
CA PRO A 10 55.75 4.53 18.24
C PRO A 10 54.47 3.67 18.03
N MET A 11 53.63 4.19 17.13
CA MET A 11 52.34 3.73 16.63
C MET A 11 52.29 2.28 16.12
N ASN A 12 51.18 1.59 16.38
CA ASN A 12 50.61 0.59 15.48
C ASN A 12 49.17 1.00 15.16
N THR A 13 48.95 1.39 13.91
CA THR A 13 47.64 1.52 13.27
C THR A 13 47.31 0.19 12.59
N GLU A 14 46.75 -0.73 13.35
CA GLU A 14 45.95 -1.83 12.83
C GLU A 14 44.61 -1.65 13.54
N GLY A 15 43.46 -1.53 12.90
CA GLY A 15 42.96 -2.13 11.69
C GLY A 15 41.49 -2.35 11.99
N SER A 16 40.63 -2.08 11.01
CA SER A 16 39.28 -2.64 10.96
C SER A 16 38.33 -2.23 12.08
N ASN A 17 37.72 -1.05 11.96
CA ASN A 17 36.36 -0.86 12.46
C ASN A 17 35.49 -0.35 11.31
N SER A 18 35.17 -1.30 10.43
CA SER A 18 33.86 -1.49 9.82
C SER A 18 32.94 -0.28 9.90
N SER A 19 33.10 0.67 8.96
CA SER A 19 32.05 1.65 8.71
C SER A 19 30.83 0.85 8.27
N SER A 20 29.85 0.74 9.17
CA SER A 20 28.61 0.03 8.94
C SER A 20 27.92 0.70 7.76
N SER A 21 28.12 0.12 6.57
CA SER A 21 27.26 0.37 5.42
C SER A 21 25.88 -0.11 5.82
N LEU A 22 25.09 0.80 6.40
CA LEU A 22 23.67 0.63 6.53
C LEU A 22 23.15 0.64 5.10
N ASP A 23 23.03 -0.58 4.57
CA ASP A 23 22.53 -0.85 3.25
C ASP A 23 21.06 -0.43 3.19
N MET A 24 20.82 0.83 2.83
CA MET A 24 19.49 1.41 2.67
C MET A 24 18.65 0.62 1.66
N THR A 25 19.30 -0.09 0.74
CA THR A 25 18.62 -1.00 -0.21
C THR A 25 17.93 -2.16 0.52
N LYS A 26 18.47 -2.61 1.66
CA LYS A 26 17.89 -3.67 2.48
C LYS A 26 16.60 -3.23 3.17
N LEU A 27 16.49 -1.95 3.54
CA LEU A 27 15.28 -1.37 4.13
C LEU A 27 14.22 -1.02 3.08
N THR A 28 14.60 -0.71 1.83
CA THR A 28 13.65 -0.40 0.75
C THR A 28 13.15 -1.64 -0.01
N SER A 29 13.91 -2.74 -0.02
CA SER A 29 13.52 -4.00 -0.67
C SER A 29 12.16 -4.54 -0.19
N SER A 30 11.79 -4.27 1.07
CA SER A 30 10.50 -4.70 1.64
C SER A 30 9.30 -3.89 1.13
N LEU A 31 9.50 -2.77 0.42
CA LEU A 31 8.43 -1.88 -0.06
C LEU A 31 8.20 -1.96 -1.58
N GLU A 32 9.07 -2.64 -2.33
CA GLU A 32 8.92 -2.87 -3.77
C GLU A 32 7.95 -4.03 -4.09
N ALA A 33 7.65 -4.90 -3.12
CA ALA A 33 6.76 -6.05 -3.30
C ALA A 33 5.26 -5.72 -3.16
N THR A 34 4.78 -4.64 -3.78
CA THR A 34 3.33 -4.42 -3.93
C THR A 34 3.02 -3.85 -5.31
N GLU A 35 3.32 -4.67 -6.31
CA GLU A 35 2.63 -4.63 -7.59
C GLU A 35 1.12 -4.75 -7.36
N PRO A 36 0.28 -3.93 -8.00
CA PRO A 36 -1.16 -4.16 -7.99
C PRO A 36 -1.42 -5.42 -8.81
N VAL A 37 -1.50 -6.57 -8.15
CA VAL A 37 -1.89 -7.83 -8.79
C VAL A 37 -3.33 -7.66 -9.27
N LYS A 38 -3.46 -7.41 -10.57
CA LYS A 38 -4.73 -7.48 -11.30
C LYS A 38 -5.19 -8.92 -11.18
N ALA A 39 -6.23 -9.16 -10.38
CA ALA A 39 -6.80 -10.49 -10.19
C ALA A 39 -7.29 -11.02 -11.54
N LEU A 40 -6.50 -11.91 -12.16
CA LEU A 40 -6.91 -12.67 -13.32
C LEU A 40 -7.89 -13.73 -12.82
N LEU A 41 -9.19 -13.49 -13.04
CA LEU A 41 -10.24 -14.48 -12.85
C LEU A 41 -9.89 -15.72 -13.67
N HIS A 42 -9.51 -16.81 -12.99
CA HIS A 42 -9.48 -18.13 -13.59
C HIS A 42 -10.90 -18.47 -14.04
N GLN A 43 -11.10 -18.55 -15.37
CA GLN A 43 -12.22 -19.28 -15.93
C GLN A 43 -11.98 -20.77 -15.71
N GLY A 44 -12.38 -21.25 -14.53
CA GLY A 44 -12.51 -22.66 -14.25
C GLY A 44 -13.69 -23.20 -15.05
N SER A 45 -13.37 -23.89 -16.15
CA SER A 45 -14.29 -24.79 -16.83
C SER A 45 -14.71 -25.89 -15.85
N ALA A 46 -15.92 -25.80 -15.32
CA ALA A 46 -16.62 -26.89 -14.66
C ALA A 46 -17.87 -27.19 -15.48
N SER A 47 -17.76 -28.20 -16.33
CA SER A 47 -18.90 -28.80 -16.99
C SER A 47 -19.63 -29.65 -15.95
N ASP A 48 -20.71 -29.13 -15.38
CA ASP A 48 -21.71 -29.97 -14.72
C ASP A 48 -23.08 -29.67 -15.30
N SER A 49 -23.56 -30.65 -16.04
CA SER A 49 -24.88 -30.72 -16.63
C SER A 49 -25.91 -30.80 -15.51
N LEU A 50 -26.65 -29.72 -15.26
CA LEU A 50 -27.96 -29.81 -14.63
C LEU A 50 -28.99 -29.09 -15.49
N THR A 51 -29.87 -29.91 -16.01
CA THR A 51 -31.00 -29.63 -16.87
C THR A 51 -31.93 -28.54 -16.35
N GLY A 52 -32.21 -27.56 -17.22
CA GLY A 52 -33.57 -27.10 -17.49
C GLY A 52 -34.30 -26.30 -16.40
N VAL A 53 -33.99 -25.01 -16.27
CA VAL A 53 -34.98 -24.01 -15.87
C VAL A 53 -34.90 -22.82 -16.84
N LYS A 54 -35.81 -22.79 -17.81
CA LYS A 54 -36.07 -21.65 -18.69
C LYS A 54 -36.37 -20.42 -17.85
N ARG A 55 -35.50 -19.42 -17.90
CA ARG A 55 -35.78 -18.04 -17.46
C ARG A 55 -35.99 -17.20 -18.73
N PRO A 56 -37.12 -16.49 -18.90
CA PRO A 56 -37.37 -15.73 -20.11
C PRO A 56 -36.46 -14.49 -20.14
N CYS A 57 -35.68 -14.38 -21.21
CA CYS A 57 -34.87 -13.23 -21.57
C CYS A 57 -35.78 -12.12 -22.13
N LEU A 58 -35.73 -10.92 -21.53
CA LEU A 58 -36.15 -9.70 -22.20
C LEU A 58 -34.90 -9.04 -22.78
N VAL A 59 -34.87 -8.97 -24.11
CA VAL A 59 -33.89 -8.25 -24.91
C VAL A 59 -34.26 -6.77 -24.88
N GLY A 60 -33.28 -5.91 -24.60
CA GLY A 60 -33.38 -4.46 -24.74
C GLY A 60 -31.98 -3.83 -24.77
N GLN A 61 -31.51 -3.51 -25.98
CA GLN A 61 -30.31 -2.71 -26.24
C GLN A 61 -30.56 -1.23 -25.91
N GLY A 62 -29.49 -0.48 -25.59
CA GLY A 62 -29.41 0.95 -25.94
C GLY A 62 -29.12 1.94 -24.81
N SER A 63 -27.84 2.33 -24.72
CA SER A 63 -27.33 3.72 -24.68
C SER A 63 -27.86 4.78 -23.70
N SER A 64 -26.88 5.35 -22.97
CA SER A 64 -26.63 6.78 -22.73
C SER A 64 -27.37 7.57 -21.63
N GLN A 65 -26.53 8.31 -20.89
CA GLN A 65 -26.76 9.58 -20.17
C GLN A 65 -27.31 9.58 -18.73
N SER A 66 -26.43 10.01 -17.81
CA SER A 66 -26.78 10.93 -16.70
C SER A 66 -26.91 12.36 -17.28
N PRO A 67 -27.34 13.43 -16.54
CA PRO A 67 -27.38 13.61 -15.09
C PRO A 67 -28.61 14.41 -14.54
N HIS A 68 -28.55 14.70 -13.24
CA HIS A 68 -29.26 15.76 -12.47
C HIS A 68 -30.52 15.42 -11.64
N GLU A 69 -30.32 15.74 -10.36
CA GLU A 69 -31.19 16.43 -9.40
C GLU A 69 -32.36 15.67 -8.77
N VAL A 70 -32.13 15.35 -7.49
CA VAL A 70 -33.11 14.81 -6.56
C VAL A 70 -33.79 16.01 -5.88
N GLU A 71 -34.91 16.46 -6.41
CA GLU A 71 -35.86 17.26 -5.63
C GLU A 71 -36.72 16.34 -4.77
N ILE A 72 -36.79 16.69 -3.48
CA ILE A 72 -37.67 16.08 -2.49
C ILE A 72 -39.08 16.60 -2.77
N SER A 73 -39.97 15.71 -3.20
CA SER A 73 -41.42 15.96 -3.17
C SER A 73 -42.11 14.77 -2.53
N GLU A 74 -42.55 14.98 -1.29
CA GLU A 74 -43.62 14.21 -0.69
C GLU A 74 -44.86 14.37 -1.58
N ASN A 75 -45.33 13.29 -2.20
CA ASN A 75 -46.73 13.23 -2.54
C ASN A 75 -47.27 11.81 -2.36
N SER A 76 -48.32 11.78 -1.55
CA SER A 76 -49.23 10.67 -1.36
C SER A 76 -49.79 10.17 -2.69
N SER A 77 -50.11 8.88 -2.70
CA SER A 77 -51.16 8.28 -3.52
C SER A 77 -50.95 8.29 -5.03
N SER A 78 -50.46 7.16 -5.57
CA SER A 78 -50.93 6.73 -6.88
C SER A 78 -51.14 5.22 -6.94
N SER A 79 -52.41 4.89 -7.14
CA SER A 79 -52.93 3.59 -7.55
C SER A 79 -52.17 3.10 -8.79
N LEU A 80 -51.44 2.00 -8.66
CA LEU A 80 -51.02 1.18 -9.78
C LEU A 80 -51.71 -0.18 -9.66
N VAL A 81 -52.89 -0.24 -10.25
CA VAL A 81 -53.61 -1.46 -10.61
C VAL A 81 -52.76 -2.23 -11.63
N GLY A 82 -51.84 -3.04 -11.11
CA GLY A 82 -51.20 -4.15 -11.81
C GLY A 82 -51.64 -5.43 -11.12
N GLN A 83 -52.51 -6.20 -11.76
CA GLN A 83 -53.05 -7.45 -11.24
C GLN A 83 -51.95 -8.48 -10.97
N THR A 84 -51.32 -8.40 -9.80
CA THR A 84 -50.58 -9.51 -9.22
C THR A 84 -51.57 -10.28 -8.36
N LYS A 85 -51.93 -11.49 -8.82
CA LYS A 85 -52.79 -12.42 -8.07
C LYS A 85 -52.24 -12.49 -6.64
N PRO A 86 -53.09 -12.30 -5.60
CA PRO A 86 -52.59 -12.31 -4.23
C PRO A 86 -51.93 -13.67 -3.98
N PRO A 87 -50.79 -13.68 -3.28
CA PRO A 87 -50.00 -14.90 -3.18
C PRO A 87 -50.84 -15.97 -2.47
N LYS A 88 -50.82 -17.19 -3.02
CA LYS A 88 -51.80 -18.31 -2.86
C LYS A 88 -52.20 -18.69 -1.42
N TRP A 89 -51.52 -18.17 -0.41
CA TRP A 89 -51.75 -18.32 1.02
C TRP A 89 -52.69 -17.26 1.61
N SER A 90 -53.14 -16.29 0.80
CA SER A 90 -54.23 -15.36 1.13
C SER A 90 -55.62 -15.97 0.92
N ARG A 91 -55.72 -17.20 0.41
CA ARG A 91 -56.96 -17.96 0.45
C ARG A 91 -57.17 -18.37 1.89
N SER A 92 -58.08 -17.62 2.52
CA SER A 92 -58.69 -17.84 3.83
C SER A 92 -57.75 -18.47 4.86
N LEU A 93 -57.36 -17.68 5.86
CA LEU A 93 -57.32 -18.21 7.21
C LEU A 93 -58.72 -18.80 7.44
N ASP A 94 -58.93 -20.07 7.11
CA ASP A 94 -60.24 -20.69 7.15
C ASP A 94 -60.80 -20.48 8.54
N SER A 95 -62.02 -19.94 8.65
CA SER A 95 -62.70 -19.74 9.94
C SER A 95 -62.91 -21.07 10.70
N GLU A 96 -62.58 -22.22 10.10
CA GLU A 96 -62.54 -23.55 10.71
C GLU A 96 -61.16 -23.94 11.29
N MET A 97 -60.13 -23.09 11.20
CA MET A 97 -58.82 -23.34 11.81
C MET A 97 -58.85 -23.17 13.34
N ASP A 98 -58.26 -24.11 14.07
CA ASP A 98 -58.07 -23.98 15.52
C ASP A 98 -57.39 -22.63 15.87
N PRO A 99 -57.89 -21.90 16.89
CA PRO A 99 -57.39 -20.56 17.23
C PRO A 99 -55.88 -20.54 17.56
N LYS A 100 -55.34 -21.67 18.07
CA LYS A 100 -53.90 -21.83 18.33
C LYS A 100 -53.06 -21.90 17.05
N LYS A 101 -53.56 -22.58 16.01
CA LYS A 101 -52.88 -22.66 14.71
C LYS A 101 -52.89 -21.29 14.04
N LEU A 102 -54.02 -20.58 14.12
CA LEU A 102 -54.16 -19.23 13.58
C LEU A 102 -53.12 -18.26 14.14
N LYS A 103 -52.99 -18.21 15.47
CA LYS A 103 -52.00 -17.38 16.17
C LYS A 103 -50.57 -17.74 15.74
N ARG A 104 -50.25 -19.03 15.59
CA ARG A 104 -48.92 -19.47 15.14
C ARG A 104 -48.63 -19.04 13.69
N VAL A 105 -49.59 -19.18 12.78
CA VAL A 105 -49.43 -18.77 11.38
C VAL A 105 -49.19 -17.27 11.29
N LEU A 106 -49.97 -16.46 12.00
CA LEU A 106 -49.79 -15.00 12.04
C LEU A 106 -48.44 -14.60 12.65
N ALA A 107 -48.05 -15.22 13.77
CA ALA A 107 -46.76 -14.96 14.42
C ALA A 107 -45.59 -15.37 13.51
N ASN A 108 -45.66 -16.54 12.87
CA ASN A 108 -44.62 -17.00 11.96
C ASN A 108 -44.52 -16.08 10.73
N ARG A 109 -45.65 -15.68 10.12
CA ARG A 109 -45.70 -14.71 9.02
C ARG A 109 -44.99 -13.41 9.40
N ALA A 110 -45.31 -12.86 10.58
CA ALA A 110 -44.66 -11.65 11.09
C ALA A 110 -43.16 -11.85 11.31
N SER A 111 -42.75 -12.98 11.92
CA SER A 111 -41.34 -13.28 12.18
C SER A 111 -40.53 -13.53 10.89
N ALA A 112 -41.11 -14.19 9.90
CA ALA A 112 -40.49 -14.45 8.60
C ALA A 112 -40.32 -13.14 7.83
N HIS A 113 -41.33 -12.27 7.84
CA HIS A 113 -41.23 -10.93 7.28
C HIS A 113 -40.11 -10.11 7.96
N LYS A 114 -40.07 -10.07 9.29
CA LYS A 114 -39.01 -9.39 10.05
C LYS A 114 -37.63 -9.96 9.76
N SER A 115 -37.49 -11.29 9.66
CA SER A 115 -36.22 -11.92 9.29
C SER A 115 -35.80 -11.56 7.88
N ARG A 116 -36.73 -11.47 6.92
CA ARG A 116 -36.44 -11.06 5.55
C ARG A 116 -35.96 -9.61 5.51
N LEU A 117 -36.64 -8.70 6.20
CA LEU A 117 -36.24 -7.29 6.28
C LEU A 117 -34.84 -7.14 6.86
N LYS A 118 -34.57 -7.76 8.02
CA LYS A 118 -33.23 -7.73 8.63
C LYS A 118 -32.13 -8.26 7.71
N LYS A 119 -32.41 -9.31 6.94
CA LYS A 119 -31.47 -9.84 5.95
C LYS A 119 -31.23 -8.85 4.81
N LEU A 120 -32.28 -8.18 4.32
CA LEU A 120 -32.13 -7.14 3.28
C LEU A 120 -31.31 -5.95 3.79
N GLU A 121 -31.61 -5.45 4.99
CA GLU A 121 -30.84 -4.36 5.63
C GLU A 121 -29.36 -4.75 5.82
N TYR A 122 -29.09 -6.00 6.20
CA TYR A 122 -27.73 -6.50 6.35
C TYR A 122 -26.98 -6.56 5.02
N VAL A 123 -27.63 -7.04 3.95
CA VAL A 123 -27.04 -7.06 2.60
C VAL A 123 -26.69 -5.63 2.16
N GLU A 124 -27.64 -4.69 2.30
CA GLU A 124 -27.40 -3.28 1.93
C GLU A 124 -26.28 -2.65 2.75
N LYS A 125 -26.18 -2.98 4.04
CA LYS A 125 -25.07 -2.55 4.90
C LYS A 125 -23.72 -3.05 4.36
N LEU A 126 -23.62 -4.32 4.00
CA LEU A 126 -22.40 -4.88 3.44
C LEU A 126 -22.05 -4.24 2.09
N GLU A 127 -23.03 -4.01 1.22
CA GLU A 127 -22.82 -3.34 -0.06
C GLU A 127 -22.28 -1.92 0.15
N ARG A 128 -22.86 -1.14 1.08
CA ARG A 128 -22.35 0.18 1.46
C ARG A 128 -20.92 0.11 2.02
N GLU A 129 -20.62 -0.87 2.87
CA GLU A 129 -19.27 -1.05 3.43
C GLU A 129 -18.24 -1.36 2.35
N VAL A 130 -18.56 -2.21 1.37
CA VAL A 130 -17.69 -2.50 0.24
C VAL A 130 -17.44 -1.24 -0.59
N LEU A 131 -18.48 -0.46 -0.89
CA LEU A 131 -18.32 0.80 -1.63
C LEU A 131 -17.44 1.80 -0.89
N VAL A 132 -17.62 1.97 0.42
CA VAL A 132 -16.79 2.86 1.26
C VAL A 132 -15.34 2.38 1.29
N GLN A 133 -15.10 1.08 1.44
CA GLN A 133 -13.75 0.53 1.41
C GLN A 133 -13.09 0.73 0.04
N GLN A 134 -13.82 0.49 -1.05
CA GLN A 134 -13.31 0.72 -2.39
C GLN A 134 -12.99 2.20 -2.63
N ALA A 135 -13.83 3.12 -2.16
CA ALA A 135 -13.56 4.56 -2.23
C ALA A 135 -12.29 4.95 -1.46
N LYS A 136 -12.08 4.38 -0.27
CA LYS A 136 -10.83 4.58 0.50
C LYS A 136 -9.60 4.07 -0.25
N ILE A 137 -9.68 2.88 -0.85
CA ILE A 137 -8.59 2.32 -1.66
C ILE A 137 -8.29 3.26 -2.84
N SER A 138 -9.32 3.67 -3.58
CA SER A 138 -9.17 4.56 -4.72
C SER A 138 -8.60 5.92 -4.35
N ALA A 139 -8.91 6.45 -3.16
CA ALA A 139 -8.34 7.71 -2.67
C ALA A 139 -6.88 7.57 -2.20
N LEU A 140 -6.53 6.46 -1.52
CA LEU A 140 -5.20 6.27 -0.95
C LEU A 140 -4.16 5.77 -1.98
N ALA A 141 -4.58 5.00 -2.99
CA ALA A 141 -3.68 4.46 -4.01
C ALA A 141 -2.81 5.53 -4.73
N PRO A 142 -3.38 6.65 -5.25
CA PRO A 142 -2.56 7.69 -5.88
C PRO A 142 -1.62 8.40 -4.89
N GLU A 143 -2.03 8.58 -3.63
CA GLU A 143 -1.18 9.19 -2.59
C GLU A 143 0.06 8.31 -2.32
N VAL A 144 -0.13 7.00 -2.19
CA VAL A 144 0.97 6.06 -2.02
C VAL A 144 1.91 6.06 -3.23
N ALA A 145 1.36 6.08 -4.45
CA ALA A 145 2.16 6.16 -5.67
C ALA A 145 2.99 7.46 -5.73
N PHE A 146 2.41 8.60 -5.37
CA PHE A 146 3.11 9.89 -5.33
C PHE A 146 4.28 9.87 -4.34
N LYS A 147 4.05 9.42 -3.09
CA LYS A 147 5.12 9.36 -2.07
C LYS A 147 6.22 8.36 -2.46
N ARG A 148 5.88 7.26 -3.15
CA ARG A 148 6.86 6.32 -3.70
C ARG A 148 7.73 7.00 -4.76
N ALA A 149 7.12 7.72 -5.70
CA ALA A 149 7.88 8.47 -6.72
C ALA A 149 8.81 9.51 -6.10
N GLN A 150 8.31 10.28 -5.13
CA GLN A 150 9.12 11.27 -4.40
C GLN A 150 10.31 10.63 -3.67
N ARG A 151 10.08 9.50 -2.99
CA ARG A 151 11.14 8.74 -2.32
C ARG A 151 12.23 8.31 -3.33
N ASN A 152 11.82 7.76 -4.47
CA ASN A 152 12.76 7.27 -5.48
C ASN A 152 13.62 8.41 -6.05
N MET A 153 13.02 9.57 -6.31
CA MET A 153 13.74 10.77 -6.75
C MET A 153 14.79 11.21 -5.71
N LEU A 154 14.38 11.35 -4.44
CA LEU A 154 15.30 11.72 -3.36
C LEU A 154 16.40 10.68 -3.14
N GLN A 155 16.09 9.39 -3.32
CA GLN A 155 17.08 8.32 -3.23
C GLN A 155 18.12 8.44 -4.35
N GLN A 156 17.68 8.69 -5.59
CA GLN A 156 18.59 8.90 -6.71
C GLN A 156 19.52 10.10 -6.48
N GLU A 157 18.99 11.22 -6.00
CA GLU A 157 19.78 12.40 -5.64
C GLU A 157 20.78 12.10 -4.50
N ASN A 158 20.35 11.34 -3.49
CA ASN A 158 21.23 10.92 -2.39
C ASN A 158 22.38 10.05 -2.91
N ASP A 159 22.09 9.09 -3.79
CA ASP A 159 23.09 8.20 -4.37
C ASP A 159 24.07 8.98 -5.26
N GLU A 160 23.60 9.99 -6.00
CA GLU A 160 24.48 10.89 -6.77
C GLU A 160 25.40 11.68 -5.84
N MET A 161 24.88 12.23 -4.75
CA MET A 161 25.69 12.96 -3.77
C MET A 161 26.72 12.07 -3.09
N ARG A 162 26.38 10.82 -2.75
CA ARG A 162 27.33 9.85 -2.21
C ARG A 162 28.46 9.56 -3.19
N ARG A 163 28.14 9.30 -4.47
CA ARG A 163 29.17 9.09 -5.50
C ARG A 163 30.09 10.32 -5.66
N LYS A 164 29.53 11.53 -5.63
CA LYS A 164 30.33 12.77 -5.68
C LYS A 164 31.26 12.88 -4.47
N MET A 165 30.77 12.53 -3.28
CA MET A 165 31.57 12.52 -2.05
C MET A 165 32.73 11.52 -2.16
N GLU A 166 32.47 10.29 -2.59
CA GLU A 166 33.51 9.26 -2.80
C GLU A 166 34.60 9.70 -3.79
N ILE A 167 34.21 10.35 -4.90
CA ILE A 167 35.16 10.88 -5.88
C ILE A 167 36.03 11.98 -5.26
N LEU A 168 35.43 12.90 -4.49
CA LEU A 168 36.16 13.99 -3.84
C LEU A 168 37.10 13.47 -2.74
N GLU A 169 36.65 12.48 -1.97
CA GLU A 169 37.45 11.83 -0.94
C GLU A 169 38.67 11.13 -1.55
N LYS A 170 38.48 10.38 -2.64
CA LYS A 170 39.59 9.76 -3.36
C LYS A 170 40.58 10.81 -3.88
N LYS A 171 40.07 11.87 -4.53
CA LYS A 171 40.91 12.96 -5.04
C LYS A 171 41.72 13.63 -3.93
N LYS A 172 41.11 13.82 -2.75
CA LYS A 172 41.80 14.34 -1.58
C LYS A 172 42.89 13.38 -1.10
N ALA A 173 42.61 12.09 -1.00
CA ALA A 173 43.59 11.08 -0.59
C ALA A 173 44.80 11.05 -1.52
N ASP A 174 44.58 11.12 -2.84
CA ASP A 174 45.65 11.19 -3.84
C ASP A 174 46.53 12.45 -3.65
N LYS A 175 45.90 13.60 -3.35
CA LYS A 175 46.59 14.87 -3.08
C LYS A 175 47.37 14.84 -1.77
N ASP A 176 46.83 14.23 -0.73
CA ASP A 176 47.50 14.07 0.56
C ASP A 176 48.71 13.12 0.41
N ALA A 177 48.58 12.05 -0.38
CA ALA A 177 49.70 11.17 -0.72
C ALA A 177 50.81 11.90 -1.50
N GLU A 178 50.45 12.72 -2.50
CA GLU A 178 51.40 13.56 -3.23
C GLU A 178 52.12 14.55 -2.29
N PHE A 179 51.37 15.22 -1.41
CA PHE A 179 51.93 16.17 -0.46
C PHE A 179 52.90 15.52 0.53
N THR A 180 52.55 14.35 1.08
CA THR A 180 53.45 13.62 1.99
C THR A 180 54.76 13.21 1.32
N LYS A 181 54.72 12.79 0.04
CA LYS A 181 55.92 12.48 -0.74
C LYS A 181 56.80 13.72 -0.95
N LEU A 182 56.23 14.82 -1.43
CA LEU A 182 56.98 16.07 -1.65
C LEU A 182 57.56 16.64 -0.35
N LYS A 183 56.81 16.54 0.74
CA LYS A 183 57.28 16.94 2.07
C LYS A 183 58.49 16.12 2.52
N HIS A 184 58.45 14.79 2.30
CA HIS A 184 59.57 13.92 2.60
C HIS A 184 60.81 14.28 1.78
N GLU A 185 60.66 14.49 0.47
CA GLU A 185 61.76 14.91 -0.41
C GLU A 185 62.37 16.25 0.04
N ARG A 186 61.53 17.24 0.37
CA ARG A 186 61.97 18.53 0.95
C ARG A 186 62.80 18.32 2.21
N ASP A 187 62.34 17.46 3.12
CA ASP A 187 63.01 17.22 4.40
C ASP A 187 64.38 16.57 4.21
N VAL A 188 64.48 15.61 3.28
CA VAL A 188 65.75 14.97 2.89
C VAL A 188 66.72 15.99 2.29
N LEU A 189 66.24 16.85 1.38
CA LEU A 189 67.08 17.88 0.76
C LEU A 189 67.55 18.93 1.77
N ALA A 190 66.69 19.34 2.70
CA ALA A 190 67.04 20.27 3.76
C ALA A 190 68.13 19.69 4.69
N LEU A 191 68.01 18.41 5.06
CA LEU A 191 69.02 17.73 5.86
C LEU A 191 70.35 17.62 5.11
N THR A 192 70.31 17.25 3.82
CA THR A 192 71.52 17.15 2.99
C THR A 192 72.24 18.49 2.89
N ARG A 193 71.50 19.59 2.69
CA ARG A 193 72.07 20.94 2.66
C ARG A 193 72.70 21.32 4.00
N ALA A 194 72.02 21.05 5.12
CA ALA A 194 72.55 21.35 6.44
C ALA A 194 73.89 20.62 6.70
N LEU A 195 74.00 19.36 6.27
CA LEU A 195 75.24 18.60 6.37
C LEU A 195 76.37 19.18 5.50
N GLN A 196 76.05 19.73 4.32
CA GLN A 196 77.02 20.41 3.45
C GLN A 196 77.50 21.74 4.04
N GLU A 197 76.62 22.48 4.73
CA GLU A 197 76.95 23.75 5.38
C GLU A 197 77.84 23.57 6.62
N GLU A 198 77.74 22.43 7.32
CA GLU A 198 78.57 22.10 8.50
C GLU A 198 79.97 21.53 8.16
N GLY A 199 80.34 21.42 6.87
CA GLY A 199 81.73 21.20 6.46
C GLY A 199 82.26 19.78 6.60
N LEU A 200 81.50 18.78 6.13
CA LEU A 200 82.03 17.48 5.70
C LEU A 200 81.96 17.34 4.17
#